data_AF-A0A9D2EDS0-F1
#
_entry.id   AF-A0A9D2EDS0-F1
#
_cell.length_a   1.000
_cell.length_b   1.000
_cell.length_c   1.000
_cell.angle_alpha   90.00
_cell.angle_beta   90.00
_cell.angle_gamma   90.00
#
_symmetry.space_group_name_H-M   'P 1'
#
loop_
_entity.id
_entity.type
_entity.pdbx_description
1 polymer ?
#
loop_
_entity_poly.entity_id
_entity_poly.type
_entity_poly.pdbx_seq_one_letter_code
_entity_poly.pdbx_strand_id
1 'polypeptide(L)'
;MTWSAAPAPVPGAVQPLPMGWYPSTDGEPRWWNGQAWTGIRLRGGVPGTDWATSEQPGLALAMGFLWLALGGGQLALGLVSPPMRIMGIFFLAMAVLWFVIAASTYRVKRAPAPSTPPVAPDVIRPLPWEQEGPGAGWYPMTAQVTRWWTGTRWSQYTASRLGVYPTFHGPRSYRVVRGISLGVLAVGALALVAGIALAAGAWPEHEWLGWFVLVGGASLLLVGIVLLAVVTRMQRRTLLLPTEPPAGWRG
;
A
#
# COMPACT_ATOMS: atom_id res chain seq x y z
N MET A 1 6.60 -49.97 1.72
CA MET A 1 6.60 -48.50 1.51
C MET A 1 8.05 -48.05 1.47
N THR A 2 8.63 -47.93 0.29
CA THR A 2 10.02 -47.50 0.08
C THR A 2 10.08 -45.98 0.14
N TRP A 3 10.75 -45.43 1.16
CA TRP A 3 11.13 -44.03 1.21
C TRP A 3 12.07 -43.73 0.04
N SER A 4 11.58 -43.02 -0.97
CA SER A 4 12.45 -42.43 -2.00
C SER A 4 13.25 -41.31 -1.34
N ALA A 5 14.56 -41.47 -1.25
CA ALA A 5 15.46 -40.42 -0.79
C ALA A 5 15.29 -39.17 -1.67
N ALA A 6 15.27 -37.99 -1.04
CA ALA A 6 15.26 -36.73 -1.75
C ALA A 6 16.48 -36.66 -2.69
N PRO A 7 16.32 -36.19 -3.94
CA PRO A 7 17.44 -36.09 -4.87
C PRO A 7 18.53 -35.19 -4.28
N ALA A 8 19.79 -35.62 -4.44
CA ALA A 8 20.94 -34.85 -4.00
C ALA A 8 20.96 -33.45 -4.66
N PRO A 9 21.34 -32.38 -3.93
CA PRO A 9 21.42 -31.05 -4.52
C PRO A 9 22.42 -31.04 -5.68
N VAL A 10 21.98 -30.53 -6.83
CA VAL A 10 22.82 -30.38 -8.04
C VAL A 10 23.96 -29.40 -7.72
N PRO A 11 25.23 -29.82 -7.86
CA PRO A 11 26.37 -28.91 -7.70
C PRO A 11 26.26 -27.77 -8.72
N GLY A 12 26.13 -26.53 -8.25
CA GLY A 12 25.97 -25.34 -9.10
C GLY A 12 24.56 -24.77 -9.18
N ALA A 13 23.56 -25.37 -8.55
CA ALA A 13 22.30 -24.69 -8.31
C ALA A 13 22.54 -23.54 -7.32
N VAL A 14 22.46 -22.29 -7.80
CA VAL A 14 22.41 -21.11 -6.93
C VAL A 14 21.24 -21.32 -5.99
N GLN A 15 21.51 -21.56 -4.70
CA GLN A 15 20.43 -21.66 -3.73
C GLN A 15 19.68 -20.32 -3.75
N PRO A 16 18.34 -20.32 -3.85
CA PRO A 16 17.58 -19.09 -3.80
C PRO A 16 17.90 -18.37 -2.48
N LEU A 17 18.40 -17.14 -2.58
CA LEU A 17 18.75 -16.32 -1.43
C LEU A 17 17.55 -16.22 -0.50
N PRO A 18 17.71 -16.54 0.81
CA PRO A 18 16.60 -16.55 1.73
C PRO A 18 16.01 -15.14 1.86
N MET A 19 14.72 -15.06 2.11
CA MET A 19 14.05 -13.79 2.42
C MET A 19 14.69 -13.17 3.66
N GLY A 20 14.95 -11.87 3.62
CA GLY A 20 15.70 -11.22 4.69
C GLY A 20 15.99 -9.76 4.43
N TRP A 21 16.62 -9.14 5.43
CA TRP A 21 17.19 -7.82 5.29
C TRP A 21 18.62 -7.93 4.84
N TYR A 22 19.00 -7.20 3.81
CA TYR A 22 20.34 -7.24 3.24
C TYR A 22 20.83 -5.82 3.01
N PRO A 23 22.14 -5.56 3.14
CA PRO A 23 22.75 -4.32 2.68
C PRO A 23 22.40 -4.08 1.20
N SER A 24 21.80 -2.92 0.90
CA SER A 24 21.54 -2.48 -0.47
C SER A 24 22.74 -1.69 -1.01
N THR A 25 22.78 -1.46 -2.32
CA THR A 25 23.77 -0.58 -3.00
C THR A 25 23.82 0.84 -2.42
N ASP A 26 22.72 1.29 -1.81
CA ASP A 26 22.58 2.62 -1.21
C ASP A 26 23.14 2.68 0.22
N GLY A 27 23.77 1.60 0.71
CA GLY A 27 24.34 1.48 2.06
C GLY A 27 23.33 1.20 3.17
N GLU A 28 22.05 1.41 2.92
CA GLU A 28 20.96 1.11 3.86
C GLU A 28 20.43 -0.32 3.67
N PRO A 29 20.17 -1.08 4.75
CA PRO A 29 19.55 -2.38 4.64
C PRO A 29 18.15 -2.29 4.02
N ARG A 30 17.86 -3.19 3.08
CA ARG A 30 16.58 -3.28 2.37
C ARG A 30 16.03 -4.69 2.46
N TRP A 31 14.71 -4.80 2.42
CA TRP A 31 14.05 -6.10 2.45
C TRP A 31 14.06 -6.76 1.07
N TRP A 32 14.65 -7.97 1.02
CA TRP A 32 14.60 -8.90 -0.10
C TRP A 32 13.49 -9.92 0.15
N ASN A 33 12.50 -9.97 -0.75
CA ASN A 33 11.35 -10.87 -0.61
C ASN A 33 11.59 -12.27 -1.19
N GLY A 34 12.83 -12.62 -1.52
CA GLY A 34 13.18 -13.91 -2.16
C GLY A 34 13.21 -13.85 -3.69
N GLN A 35 12.63 -12.82 -4.29
CA GLN A 35 12.57 -12.65 -5.75
C GLN A 35 13.10 -11.30 -6.23
N ALA A 36 12.79 -10.23 -5.50
CA ALA A 36 13.18 -8.87 -5.84
C ALA A 36 13.36 -8.03 -4.56
N TRP A 37 14.08 -6.93 -4.70
CA TRP A 37 14.11 -5.90 -3.68
C TRP A 37 12.74 -5.22 -3.57
N THR A 38 12.35 -4.91 -2.34
CA THR A 38 11.12 -4.16 -2.05
C THR A 38 11.42 -2.69 -1.75
N GLY A 39 10.38 -1.87 -1.73
CA GLY A 39 10.47 -0.47 -1.31
C GLY A 39 10.77 -0.28 0.19
N ILE A 40 10.89 -1.37 0.96
CA ILE A 40 11.02 -1.32 2.41
C ILE A 40 12.50 -1.35 2.81
N ARG A 41 12.94 -0.35 3.57
CA ARG A 41 14.36 -0.16 3.98
C ARG A 41 14.51 0.33 5.42
N LEU A 42 15.72 0.20 5.97
CA LEU A 42 16.14 0.77 7.24
C LEU A 42 16.89 2.09 7.00
N ARG A 43 16.21 3.21 7.27
CA ARG A 43 16.80 4.55 7.14
C ARG A 43 17.28 5.02 8.50
N GLY A 44 18.60 5.14 8.68
CA GLY A 44 19.17 5.49 9.98
C GLY A 44 18.74 4.55 11.11
N GLY A 45 18.62 3.25 10.83
CA GLY A 45 18.16 2.23 11.78
C GLY A 45 16.64 2.16 11.97
N VAL A 46 15.85 3.02 11.32
CA VAL A 46 14.38 3.01 11.43
C VAL A 46 13.74 2.36 10.20
N PRO A 47 12.88 1.34 10.37
CA PRO A 47 12.14 0.75 9.25
C PRO A 47 11.18 1.75 8.60
N GLY A 48 11.22 1.82 7.26
CA GLY A 48 10.37 2.69 6.48
C GLY A 48 10.17 2.20 5.05
N THR A 49 9.38 2.94 4.30
CA THR A 49 9.10 2.69 2.88
C THR A 49 9.64 3.85 2.04
N ASP A 50 10.12 3.55 0.85
CA ASP A 50 10.41 4.56 -0.15
C ASP A 50 9.14 5.32 -0.54
N TRP A 51 9.22 6.65 -0.52
CA TRP A 51 8.09 7.55 -0.77
C TRP A 51 7.44 7.33 -2.15
N ALA A 52 8.24 6.91 -3.13
CA ALA A 52 7.80 6.58 -4.47
C ALA A 52 8.12 5.11 -4.77
N THR A 53 7.47 4.16 -4.13
CA THR A 53 7.52 2.75 -4.57
C THR A 53 6.15 2.10 -4.42
N SER A 54 5.87 1.15 -5.29
CA SER A 54 4.67 0.33 -5.28
C SER A 54 5.05 -1.15 -5.33
N GLU A 55 4.24 -2.01 -4.75
CA GLU A 55 4.42 -3.45 -4.92
C GLU A 55 4.11 -3.91 -6.36
N GLN A 56 3.31 -3.13 -7.10
CA GLN A 56 2.87 -3.44 -8.46
C GLN A 56 3.27 -2.32 -9.44
N PRO A 57 4.46 -2.39 -10.08
CA PRO A 57 4.90 -1.37 -11.01
C PRO A 57 4.00 -1.24 -12.24
N GLY A 58 3.44 -2.37 -12.72
CA GLY A 58 2.51 -2.37 -13.85
C GLY A 58 1.22 -1.59 -13.57
N LEU A 59 0.68 -1.69 -12.35
CA LEU A 59 -0.47 -0.89 -11.93
C LEU A 59 -0.13 0.60 -11.89
N ALA A 60 1.06 0.96 -11.38
CA ALA A 60 1.50 2.35 -11.36
C ALA A 60 1.67 2.93 -12.77
N LEU A 61 2.20 2.16 -13.73
CA LEU A 61 2.25 2.56 -15.15
C LEU A 61 0.85 2.74 -15.73
N ALA A 62 -0.05 1.79 -15.52
CA ALA A 62 -1.42 1.86 -16.04
C ALA A 62 -2.13 3.12 -15.51
N MET A 63 -1.95 3.44 -14.22
CA MET A 63 -2.46 4.67 -13.64
C MET A 63 -1.84 5.91 -14.27
N GLY A 64 -0.53 5.92 -14.54
CA GLY A 64 0.15 7.00 -15.24
C GLY A 64 -0.46 7.27 -16.62
N PHE A 65 -0.68 6.22 -17.42
CA PHE A 65 -1.32 6.35 -18.73
C PHE A 65 -2.79 6.80 -18.65
N LEU A 66 -3.55 6.33 -17.66
CA LEU A 66 -4.93 6.77 -17.44
C LEU A 66 -4.98 8.28 -17.16
N TRP A 67 -4.18 8.77 -16.22
CA TRP A 67 -4.12 10.19 -15.90
C TRP A 67 -3.57 11.04 -17.05
N LEU A 68 -2.62 10.51 -17.83
CA LEU A 68 -2.11 11.17 -19.02
C LEU A 68 -3.21 11.36 -20.08
N ALA A 69 -4.00 10.32 -20.34
CA ALA A 69 -5.11 10.38 -21.27
C ALA A 69 -6.19 11.38 -20.80
N LEU A 70 -6.56 11.34 -19.51
CA LEU A 70 -7.49 12.30 -18.91
C LEU A 70 -6.98 13.73 -18.98
N GLY A 71 -5.70 13.96 -18.66
CA GLY A 71 -5.07 15.27 -18.71
C GLY A 71 -4.98 15.82 -20.14
N GLY A 72 -4.56 14.99 -21.09
CA GLY A 72 -4.53 15.35 -22.52
C GLY A 72 -5.92 15.70 -23.05
N GLY A 73 -6.95 14.91 -22.71
CA GLY A 73 -8.34 15.19 -23.08
C GLY A 73 -8.86 16.49 -22.48
N GLN A 74 -8.63 16.73 -21.18
CA GLN A 74 -9.04 17.97 -20.51
C GLN A 74 -8.32 19.21 -21.05
N LEU A 75 -7.04 19.10 -21.41
CA LEU A 75 -6.30 20.21 -22.04
C LEU A 75 -6.83 20.51 -23.45
N ALA A 76 -7.17 19.48 -24.23
CA ALA A 76 -7.79 19.66 -25.53
C ALA A 76 -9.16 20.36 -25.41
N LEU A 77 -10.00 19.94 -24.45
CA LEU A 77 -11.25 20.65 -24.12
C LEU A 77 -10.99 22.07 -23.60
N GLY A 78 -9.86 22.27 -22.92
CA GLY A 78 -9.36 23.55 -22.44
C GLY A 78 -9.12 24.59 -23.53
N LEU A 79 -8.95 24.17 -24.78
CA LEU A 79 -8.87 25.07 -25.94
C LEU A 79 -10.19 25.84 -26.15
N VAL A 80 -11.32 25.24 -25.76
CA VAL A 80 -12.67 25.81 -25.89
C VAL A 80 -13.19 26.35 -24.56
N SER A 81 -12.79 25.76 -23.43
CA SER A 81 -13.25 26.16 -22.09
C SER A 81 -12.08 26.38 -21.13
N PRO A 82 -11.68 27.62 -20.81
CA PRO A 82 -10.51 27.91 -19.98
C PRO A 82 -10.45 27.19 -18.61
N PRO A 83 -11.57 27.02 -17.86
CA PRO A 83 -11.55 26.29 -16.59
C PRO A 83 -11.06 24.83 -16.71
N MET A 84 -11.27 24.18 -17.86
CA MET A 84 -10.84 22.80 -18.08
C MET A 84 -9.31 22.64 -18.16
N ARG A 85 -8.58 23.73 -18.47
CA ARG A 85 -7.10 23.71 -18.53
C ARG A 85 -6.47 23.42 -17.17
N ILE A 86 -7.02 24.02 -16.10
CA ILE A 86 -6.48 23.86 -14.73
C ILE A 86 -6.60 22.38 -14.32
N MET A 87 -7.76 21.77 -14.57
CA MET A 87 -7.98 20.35 -14.30
C MET A 87 -7.06 19.46 -15.16
N GLY A 88 -6.86 19.82 -16.42
CA GLY A 88 -5.91 19.13 -17.31
C GLY A 88 -4.47 19.15 -16.80
N ILE A 89 -3.97 20.31 -16.34
CA ILE A 89 -2.63 20.44 -15.74
C ILE A 89 -2.52 19.57 -14.48
N PHE A 90 -3.54 19.57 -13.62
CA PHE A 90 -3.56 18.71 -12.43
C PHE A 90 -3.47 17.22 -12.79
N PHE A 91 -4.24 16.75 -13.77
CA PHE A 91 -4.17 15.36 -14.23
C PHE A 91 -2.82 15.01 -14.87
N LEU A 92 -2.20 15.93 -15.62
CA LEU A 92 -0.83 15.73 -16.09
C LEU A 92 0.18 15.61 -14.94
N ALA A 93 0.06 16.45 -13.91
CA ALA A 93 0.93 16.35 -12.73
C ALA A 93 0.76 14.99 -12.02
N MET A 94 -0.48 14.49 -11.92
CA MET A 94 -0.76 13.14 -11.41
C MET A 94 -0.15 12.06 -12.30
N ALA A 95 -0.24 12.19 -13.63
CA ALA A 95 0.39 11.25 -14.55
C ALA A 95 1.91 11.17 -14.33
N VAL A 96 2.59 12.31 -14.23
CA VAL A 96 4.04 12.39 -13.94
C VAL A 96 4.35 11.70 -12.61
N LEU A 97 3.59 11.98 -11.55
CA LEU A 97 3.76 11.34 -10.24
C LEU A 97 3.70 9.81 -10.36
N TRP A 98 2.70 9.27 -11.07
CA TRP A 98 2.54 7.83 -11.25
C TRP A 98 3.65 7.20 -12.09
N PHE A 99 4.12 7.88 -13.13
CA PHE A 99 5.29 7.43 -13.89
C PHE A 99 6.57 7.44 -13.05
N VAL A 100 6.76 8.44 -12.18
CA VAL A 100 7.89 8.48 -11.24
C VAL A 100 7.84 7.28 -10.29
N ILE A 101 6.67 6.98 -9.70
CA ILE A 101 6.48 5.81 -8.83
C ILE A 101 6.75 4.50 -9.57
N ALA A 102 6.32 4.38 -10.82
CA ALA A 102 6.59 3.20 -11.63
C ALA A 102 8.10 3.04 -11.91
N ALA A 103 8.75 4.10 -12.37
CA ALA A 103 10.17 4.10 -12.72
C ALA A 103 11.06 3.76 -11.51
N SER A 104 10.80 4.38 -10.36
CA SER A 104 11.52 4.09 -9.11
C SER A 104 11.28 2.65 -8.65
N THR A 105 10.06 2.13 -8.77
CA THR A 105 9.74 0.73 -8.44
C THR A 105 10.50 -0.23 -9.34
N TYR A 106 10.52 0.01 -10.66
CA TYR A 106 11.30 -0.82 -11.58
C TYR A 106 12.80 -0.77 -11.26
N ARG A 107 13.33 0.42 -10.92
CA ARG A 107 14.72 0.58 -10.53
C ARG A 107 15.08 -0.29 -9.31
N VAL A 108 14.23 -0.26 -8.27
CA VAL A 108 14.43 -1.09 -7.08
C VAL A 108 14.34 -2.58 -7.44
N LYS A 109 13.29 -3.01 -8.14
CA LYS A 109 13.09 -4.43 -8.47
C LYS A 109 14.11 -5.02 -9.44
N ARG A 110 14.75 -4.19 -10.27
CA ARG A 110 15.80 -4.61 -11.22
C ARG A 110 17.20 -4.58 -10.63
N ALA A 111 17.37 -4.10 -9.39
CA ALA A 111 18.67 -4.15 -8.74
C ALA A 111 19.12 -5.63 -8.58
N PRO A 112 20.43 -5.93 -8.75
CA PRO A 112 20.95 -7.28 -8.62
C PRO A 112 20.59 -7.92 -7.28
N ALA A 113 20.41 -9.23 -7.24
CA ALA A 113 20.14 -9.95 -5.99
C ALA A 113 21.26 -9.69 -4.95
N PRO A 114 20.94 -9.72 -3.64
CA PRO A 114 21.95 -9.52 -2.61
C PRO A 114 23.07 -10.56 -2.71
N SER A 115 24.31 -10.11 -2.56
CA SER A 115 25.50 -10.97 -2.54
C SER A 115 26.14 -11.05 -1.15
N THR A 116 25.67 -10.24 -0.20
CA THR A 116 26.16 -10.19 1.17
C THR A 116 25.27 -11.01 2.10
N PRO A 117 25.77 -11.42 3.27
CA PRO A 117 24.95 -12.07 4.28
C PRO A 117 23.80 -11.18 4.76
N PRO A 118 22.66 -11.77 5.19
CA PRO A 118 21.57 -11.01 5.76
C PRO A 118 21.97 -10.34 7.07
N VAL A 119 21.38 -9.19 7.35
CA VAL A 119 21.51 -8.44 8.60
C VAL A 119 20.22 -8.54 9.41
N ALA A 120 20.33 -8.56 10.73
CA ALA A 120 19.17 -8.73 11.62
C ALA A 120 19.29 -7.89 12.91
N PRO A 121 19.36 -6.54 12.80
CA PRO A 121 19.33 -5.66 13.96
C PRO A 121 18.07 -5.86 14.81
N ASP A 122 18.13 -5.56 16.09
CA ASP A 122 17.03 -5.85 17.03
C ASP A 122 15.72 -5.12 16.69
N VAL A 123 15.81 -3.94 16.08
CA VAL A 123 14.65 -3.13 15.66
C VAL A 123 13.73 -3.83 14.66
N ILE A 124 14.23 -4.82 13.92
CA ILE A 124 13.47 -5.60 12.94
C ILE A 124 13.13 -7.01 13.41
N ARG A 125 13.51 -7.36 14.64
CA ARG A 125 13.19 -8.63 15.26
C ARG A 125 11.80 -8.58 15.91
N PRO A 126 11.11 -9.72 16.03
CA PRO A 126 11.52 -11.03 15.55
C PRO A 126 11.38 -11.13 14.03
N LEU A 127 12.37 -11.76 13.38
CA LEU A 127 12.28 -12.07 11.96
C LEU A 127 11.16 -13.08 11.71
N PRO A 128 10.67 -13.20 10.46
CA PRO A 128 9.96 -14.41 10.06
C PRO A 128 10.82 -15.63 10.44
N TRP A 129 10.19 -16.79 10.70
CA TRP A 129 10.89 -18.04 11.09
C TRP A 129 11.55 -18.05 12.48
N GLU A 130 11.73 -16.90 13.14
CA GLU A 130 12.22 -16.89 14.52
C GLU A 130 11.14 -17.42 15.48
N GLN A 131 11.48 -18.53 16.14
CA GLN A 131 10.64 -19.20 17.11
C GLN A 131 11.13 -18.89 18.53
N GLU A 132 10.27 -18.27 19.33
CA GLU A 132 10.52 -17.96 20.74
C GLU A 132 9.78 -18.93 21.67
N GLY A 133 8.69 -19.56 21.21
CA GLY A 133 7.89 -20.49 22.01
C GLY A 133 7.15 -21.55 21.17
N PRO A 134 6.40 -22.45 21.83
CA PRO A 134 5.58 -23.44 21.14
C PRO A 134 4.46 -22.77 20.32
N GLY A 135 4.03 -23.44 19.25
CA GLY A 135 2.96 -22.94 18.39
C GLY A 135 3.34 -21.77 17.48
N ALA A 136 4.65 -21.49 17.30
CA ALA A 136 5.12 -20.53 16.32
C ALA A 136 4.69 -20.91 14.89
N GLY A 137 4.29 -19.94 14.09
CA GLY A 137 3.76 -20.21 12.76
C GLY A 137 3.12 -19.03 12.07
N TRP A 138 2.70 -19.25 10.82
CA TRP A 138 1.90 -18.32 10.04
C TRP A 138 0.41 -18.53 10.35
N TYR A 139 -0.24 -17.49 10.86
CA TYR A 139 -1.66 -17.52 11.16
C TYR A 139 -2.43 -16.59 10.23
N PRO A 140 -3.63 -16.98 9.75
CA PRO A 140 -4.43 -16.12 8.89
C PRO A 140 -4.83 -14.84 9.62
N MET A 141 -4.80 -13.72 8.90
CA MET A 141 -5.34 -12.41 9.31
C MET A 141 -6.58 -12.04 8.48
N THR A 142 -6.55 -12.45 7.21
CA THR A 142 -7.66 -12.37 6.25
C THR A 142 -7.59 -13.59 5.34
N ALA A 143 -8.51 -13.71 4.37
CA ALA A 143 -8.46 -14.77 3.37
C ALA A 143 -7.17 -14.76 2.50
N GLN A 144 -6.43 -13.65 2.46
CA GLN A 144 -5.29 -13.47 1.56
C GLN A 144 -3.97 -13.15 2.27
N VAL A 145 -4.02 -12.88 3.58
CA VAL A 145 -2.87 -12.39 4.35
C VAL A 145 -2.74 -13.24 5.61
N THR A 146 -1.53 -13.73 5.87
CA THR A 146 -1.13 -14.35 7.14
C THR A 146 -0.08 -13.49 7.84
N ARG A 147 0.10 -13.69 9.15
CA ARG A 147 1.11 -13.00 9.96
C ARG A 147 1.86 -14.02 10.81
N TRP A 148 3.14 -13.77 11.04
CA TRP A 148 3.99 -14.66 11.81
C TRP A 148 3.81 -14.43 13.32
N TRP A 149 3.56 -15.52 14.04
CA TRP A 149 3.52 -15.60 15.49
C TRP A 149 4.76 -16.36 15.97
N THR A 150 5.49 -15.83 16.93
CA THR A 150 6.74 -16.45 17.43
C THR A 150 6.52 -17.54 18.47
N GLY A 151 5.28 -17.77 18.91
CA GLY A 151 4.96 -18.55 20.11
C GLY A 151 4.63 -17.68 21.33
N THR A 152 5.13 -16.43 21.35
CA THR A 152 5.02 -15.49 22.48
C THR A 152 4.45 -14.13 22.06
N ARG A 153 4.71 -13.69 20.82
CA ARG A 153 4.27 -12.37 20.30
C ARG A 153 4.09 -12.40 18.78
N TRP A 154 3.31 -11.44 18.28
CA TRP A 154 3.17 -11.21 16.83
C TRP A 154 4.38 -10.48 16.29
N SER A 155 4.88 -10.92 15.13
CA SER A 155 5.93 -10.19 14.41
C SER A 155 5.35 -9.14 13.47
N GLN A 156 6.21 -8.21 13.06
CA GLN A 156 5.89 -7.17 12.10
C GLN A 156 5.90 -7.66 10.63
N TYR A 157 5.78 -8.97 10.38
CA TYR A 157 5.84 -9.53 9.03
C TYR A 157 4.54 -10.22 8.65
N THR A 158 4.07 -9.92 7.44
CA THR A 158 2.90 -10.56 6.84
C THR A 158 3.28 -11.30 5.58
N ALA A 159 2.65 -12.45 5.32
CA ALA A 159 2.78 -13.16 4.06
C ALA A 159 1.49 -13.03 3.24
N SER A 160 1.66 -12.94 1.92
CA SER A 160 0.58 -13.00 0.94
C SER A 160 1.05 -13.79 -0.29
N ARG A 161 0.21 -13.86 -1.33
CA ARG A 161 0.61 -14.44 -2.62
C ARG A 161 1.82 -13.75 -3.26
N LEU A 162 2.09 -12.49 -2.90
CA LEU A 162 3.21 -11.71 -3.42
C LEU A 162 4.52 -11.94 -2.64
N GLY A 163 4.47 -12.71 -1.54
CA GLY A 163 5.62 -12.99 -0.68
C GLY A 163 5.44 -12.47 0.74
N VAL A 164 6.55 -12.48 1.49
CA VAL A 164 6.62 -11.98 2.87
C VAL A 164 7.09 -10.53 2.87
N TYR A 165 6.41 -9.70 3.66
CA TYR A 165 6.64 -8.26 3.71
C TYR A 165 6.66 -7.74 5.15
N PRO A 166 7.62 -6.88 5.49
CA PRO A 166 7.58 -6.10 6.71
C PRO A 166 6.45 -5.06 6.71
N THR A 167 5.82 -4.88 7.87
CA THR A 167 4.67 -3.99 8.10
C THR A 167 4.93 -2.95 9.19
N PHE A 168 6.20 -2.64 9.47
CA PHE A 168 6.61 -1.65 10.48
C PHE A 168 5.97 -0.25 10.29
N HIS A 169 5.67 0.13 9.06
CA HIS A 169 5.00 1.39 8.73
C HIS A 169 3.48 1.36 8.97
N GLY A 170 2.93 0.20 9.34
CA GLY A 170 1.49 -0.06 9.46
C GLY A 170 0.73 0.94 10.34
N PRO A 171 1.17 1.25 11.58
CA PRO A 171 0.49 2.22 12.42
C PRO A 171 0.44 3.64 11.83
N ARG A 172 1.48 4.06 11.10
CA ARG A 172 1.50 5.35 10.42
C ARG A 172 0.54 5.34 9.23
N SER A 173 0.64 4.33 8.37
CA SER A 173 -0.21 4.20 7.17
C SER A 173 -1.69 4.10 7.53
N TYR A 174 -2.05 3.34 8.58
CA TYR A 174 -3.42 3.26 9.07
C TYR A 174 -3.96 4.63 9.52
N ARG A 175 -3.16 5.40 10.27
CA ARG A 175 -3.56 6.76 10.70
C ARG A 175 -3.75 7.71 9.51
N VAL A 176 -2.85 7.66 8.53
CA VAL A 176 -2.94 8.47 7.31
C VAL A 176 -4.20 8.12 6.52
N VAL A 177 -4.44 6.84 6.24
CA VAL A 177 -5.62 6.39 5.49
C VAL A 177 -6.91 6.71 6.23
N ARG A 178 -6.94 6.54 7.56
CA ARG A 178 -8.10 6.95 8.37
C ARG A 178 -8.32 8.46 8.30
N GLY A 179 -7.27 9.26 8.38
CA GLY A 179 -7.33 10.72 8.25
C GLY A 179 -7.87 11.17 6.88
N ILE A 180 -7.35 10.60 5.79
CA ILE A 180 -7.84 10.85 4.43
C ILE A 180 -9.32 10.46 4.31
N SER A 181 -9.70 9.28 4.82
CA SER A 181 -11.08 8.79 4.76
C SER A 181 -12.05 9.73 5.49
N LEU A 182 -11.65 10.22 6.68
CA LEU A 182 -12.42 11.21 7.43
C LEU A 182 -12.49 12.57 6.70
N GLY A 183 -11.40 12.99 6.08
CA GLY A 183 -11.36 14.22 5.28
C GLY A 183 -12.31 14.17 4.09
N VAL A 184 -12.29 13.07 3.31
CA VAL A 184 -13.22 12.85 2.18
C VAL A 184 -14.67 12.85 2.67
N LEU A 185 -14.95 12.16 3.77
CA LEU A 185 -16.28 12.12 4.36
C LEU A 185 -16.77 13.51 4.82
N ALA A 186 -15.89 14.29 5.47
CA ALA A 186 -16.21 15.65 5.89
C ALA A 186 -16.47 16.59 4.71
N VAL A 187 -15.64 16.53 3.67
CA VAL A 187 -15.83 17.31 2.43
C VAL A 187 -17.14 16.92 1.74
N GLY A 188 -17.43 15.61 1.65
CA GLY A 188 -18.70 15.13 1.09
C GLY A 188 -19.92 15.61 1.87
N ALA A 189 -19.86 15.60 3.20
CA ALA A 189 -20.93 16.09 4.07
C ALA A 189 -21.15 17.62 3.90
N LEU A 190 -20.07 18.40 3.88
CA LEU A 190 -20.14 19.84 3.66
C LEU A 190 -20.71 20.18 2.27
N ALA A 191 -20.24 19.50 1.22
CA ALA A 191 -20.77 19.65 -0.13
C ALA A 191 -22.25 19.27 -0.21
N LEU A 192 -22.68 18.21 0.49
CA LEU A 192 -24.09 17.82 0.54
C LEU A 192 -24.96 18.93 1.16
N VAL A 193 -24.55 19.48 2.30
CA VAL A 193 -25.27 20.58 2.96
C VAL A 193 -25.32 21.83 2.07
N ALA A 194 -24.20 22.20 1.47
CA ALA A 194 -24.13 23.33 0.54
C ALA A 194 -25.02 23.12 -0.70
N GLY A 195 -25.01 21.91 -1.28
CA GLY A 195 -25.84 21.54 -2.41
C GLY A 195 -27.34 21.61 -2.10
N ILE A 196 -27.75 21.14 -0.92
CA ILE A 196 -29.14 21.25 -0.45
C ILE A 196 -29.53 22.72 -0.31
N ALA A 197 -28.71 23.55 0.32
CA ALA A 197 -29.01 24.98 0.49
C ALA A 197 -29.13 25.72 -0.85
N LEU A 198 -28.27 25.40 -1.82
CA LEU A 198 -28.31 25.95 -3.17
C LEU A 198 -29.56 25.51 -3.94
N ALA A 199 -29.90 24.21 -3.88
CA ALA A 199 -31.06 23.66 -4.58
C ALA A 199 -32.39 24.11 -3.96
N ALA A 200 -32.44 24.37 -2.64
CA ALA A 200 -33.65 24.75 -1.92
C ALA A 200 -34.04 26.24 -2.05
N GLY A 201 -33.33 27.03 -2.87
CA GLY A 201 -33.77 28.38 -3.22
C GLY A 201 -32.93 29.54 -2.69
N ALA A 202 -31.63 29.35 -2.47
CA ALA A 202 -30.74 30.49 -2.21
C ALA A 202 -30.57 31.41 -3.44
N TRP A 203 -30.51 30.84 -4.66
CA TRP A 203 -30.38 31.56 -5.93
C TRP A 203 -31.01 30.76 -7.10
N PRO A 204 -32.22 31.12 -7.55
CA PRO A 204 -32.97 30.35 -8.56
C PRO A 204 -32.21 30.15 -9.89
N GLU A 205 -31.44 31.14 -10.33
CA GLU A 205 -30.67 31.06 -11.57
C GLU A 205 -29.48 30.09 -11.52
N HIS A 206 -29.18 29.51 -10.35
CA HIS A 206 -28.08 28.56 -10.12
C HIS A 206 -28.56 27.18 -9.63
N GLU A 207 -29.82 26.82 -9.82
CA GLU A 207 -30.38 25.53 -9.34
C GLU A 207 -29.57 24.31 -9.82
N TRP A 208 -29.14 24.31 -11.09
CA TRP A 208 -28.33 23.24 -11.67
C TRP A 208 -26.98 23.05 -10.95
N LEU A 209 -26.39 24.14 -10.44
CA LEU A 209 -25.16 24.10 -9.64
C LEU A 209 -25.44 23.47 -8.27
N GLY A 210 -26.59 23.78 -7.66
CA GLY A 210 -27.03 23.15 -6.42
C GLY A 210 -27.16 21.64 -6.56
N TRP A 211 -27.84 21.16 -7.61
CA TRP A 211 -27.94 19.73 -7.91
C TRP A 211 -26.57 19.08 -8.19
N PHE A 212 -25.71 19.74 -8.96
CA PHE A 212 -24.36 19.23 -9.24
C PHE A 212 -23.54 19.05 -7.95
N VAL A 213 -23.55 20.05 -7.07
CA VAL A 213 -22.85 20.01 -5.77
C VAL A 213 -23.47 18.96 -4.85
N LEU A 214 -24.80 18.82 -4.84
CA LEU A 214 -25.52 17.84 -4.03
C LEU A 214 -25.16 16.40 -4.44
N VAL A 215 -25.24 16.08 -5.73
CA VAL A 215 -24.91 14.74 -6.25
C VAL A 215 -23.43 14.43 -6.06
N GLY A 216 -22.54 15.41 -6.31
CA GLY A 216 -21.11 15.28 -6.03
C GLY A 216 -20.82 15.04 -4.55
N GLY A 217 -21.45 15.80 -3.67
CA GLY A 217 -21.35 15.66 -2.22
C GLY A 217 -21.85 14.31 -1.72
N ALA A 218 -23.02 13.85 -2.19
CA ALA A 218 -23.57 12.53 -1.88
C ALA A 218 -22.62 11.40 -2.31
N SER A 219 -22.03 11.52 -3.51
CA SER A 219 -21.07 10.55 -4.02
C SER A 219 -19.80 10.51 -3.18
N LEU A 220 -19.23 11.66 -2.82
CA LEU A 220 -18.07 11.76 -1.94
C LEU A 220 -18.36 11.23 -0.54
N LEU A 221 -19.54 11.51 0.00
CA LEU A 221 -19.98 10.99 1.29
C LEU A 221 -20.03 9.46 1.26
N LEU A 222 -20.66 8.87 0.24
CA LEU A 222 -20.72 7.43 0.06
C LEU A 222 -19.33 6.80 -0.05
N VAL A 223 -18.45 7.40 -0.87
CA VAL A 223 -17.05 6.97 -0.98
C VAL A 223 -16.34 7.05 0.37
N GLY A 224 -16.49 8.16 1.11
CA GLY A 224 -15.94 8.33 2.44
C GLY A 224 -16.42 7.27 3.43
N ILE A 225 -17.71 6.93 3.41
CA ILE A 225 -18.31 5.88 4.24
C ILE A 225 -17.70 4.52 3.89
N VAL A 226 -17.59 4.19 2.59
CA VAL A 226 -17.01 2.91 2.14
C VAL A 226 -15.53 2.82 2.51
N LEU A 227 -14.75 3.89 2.29
CA LEU A 227 -13.34 3.96 2.69
C LEU A 227 -13.19 3.75 4.21
N LEU A 228 -14.02 4.44 5.00
CA LEU A 228 -13.96 4.33 6.46
C LEU A 228 -14.39 2.93 6.94
N ALA A 229 -15.53 2.41 6.48
CA ALA A 229 -16.09 1.17 6.98
C ALA A 229 -15.33 -0.08 6.49
N VAL A 230 -14.93 -0.11 5.22
CA VAL A 230 -14.33 -1.28 4.58
C VAL A 230 -12.82 -1.19 4.62
N VAL A 231 -12.24 -0.12 4.06
CA VAL A 231 -10.80 -0.04 3.86
C VAL A 231 -10.07 0.08 5.18
N THR A 232 -10.53 0.94 6.11
CA THR A 232 -9.85 1.04 7.42
C THR A 232 -9.99 -0.24 8.25
N ARG A 233 -11.10 -0.97 8.14
CA ARG A 233 -11.28 -2.26 8.84
C ARG A 233 -10.33 -3.33 8.29
N MET A 234 -10.23 -3.43 6.96
CA MET A 234 -9.29 -4.35 6.31
C MET A 234 -7.84 -3.99 6.65
N GLN A 235 -7.46 -2.71 6.52
CA GLN A 235 -6.12 -2.24 6.83
C GLN A 235 -5.76 -2.40 8.31
N ARG A 236 -6.71 -2.24 9.23
CA ARG A 236 -6.46 -2.49 10.66
C ARG A 236 -6.02 -3.93 10.89
N ARG A 237 -6.69 -4.90 10.24
CA ARG A 237 -6.39 -6.33 10.38
C ARG A 237 -5.05 -6.72 9.75
N THR A 238 -4.65 -6.05 8.66
CA THR A 238 -3.42 -6.39 7.95
C THR A 238 -2.20 -5.63 8.44
N LEU A 239 -2.36 -4.35 8.84
CA LEU A 239 -1.25 -3.46 9.16
C LEU A 239 -0.92 -3.36 10.65
N LEU A 240 -1.91 -3.55 11.54
CA LEU A 240 -1.66 -3.49 12.98
C LEU A 240 -1.42 -4.88 13.55
N LEU A 241 -0.59 -4.94 14.58
CA LEU A 241 -0.41 -6.17 15.34
C LEU A 241 -1.70 -6.51 16.10
N PRO A 242 -2.18 -7.76 16.05
CA PRO A 242 -3.22 -8.21 16.96
C PRO A 242 -2.72 -8.12 18.40
N THR A 243 -3.64 -7.84 19.33
CA THR A 243 -3.36 -7.76 20.77
C THR A 243 -3.46 -9.12 21.46
N GLU A 244 -4.19 -10.06 20.87
CA GLU A 244 -4.47 -11.39 21.41
C GLU A 244 -3.64 -12.46 20.71
N PRO A 245 -3.27 -13.57 21.39
CA PRO A 245 -2.60 -14.69 20.76
C PRO A 245 -3.53 -15.40 19.74
N PRO A 246 -2.98 -16.23 18.83
CA PRO A 246 -3.78 -16.88 17.79
C PRO A 246 -4.98 -17.68 18.29
N ALA A 247 -4.88 -18.33 19.45
CA ALA A 247 -5.97 -19.09 20.05
C ALA A 247 -7.18 -18.23 20.51
N GLY A 248 -6.95 -16.94 20.80
CA GLY A 248 -8.02 -15.98 21.12
C GLY A 248 -8.52 -15.21 19.90
N TRP A 249 -7.76 -15.20 18.80
CA TRP A 249 -8.03 -14.36 17.65
C TRP A 249 -9.27 -14.84 16.87
N ARG A 250 -10.36 -14.07 16.99
CA ARG A 250 -11.56 -14.20 16.15
C ARG A 250 -11.47 -13.17 15.02
N GLY A 251 -11.34 -13.65 13.79
CA GLY A 251 -11.06 -12.84 12.59
C GLY A 251 -12.17 -11.92 12.09
#